data_AF-A0A850B5R2-F1
#
_entry.id   AF-A0A850B5R2-F1
#
_cell.length_a   1.000
_cell.length_b   1.000
_cell.length_c   1.000
_cell.angle_alpha   90.00
_cell.angle_beta   90.00
_cell.angle_gamma   90.00
#
_symmetry.space_group_name_H-M   'P 1'
#
loop_
_entity.id
_entity.type
_entity.pdbx_description
1 polymer ?
#
loop_
_entity_poly.entity_id
_entity_poly.type
_entity_poly.pdbx_seq_one_letter_code
_entity_poly.pdbx_strand_id
1 'polypeptide(L)'
;MKRKILFGCIMPILLLIGLGYWGYRRLVSKPVLEPRLSTVDRGNVEIKVVETGTIEPLKKVEIKSKVAGRLARLYVDEGDRVTAGQVLAEIDPTEINSQVDQIRAQVDGARARLAQTVRAVAYQKEQTDADVRQAEEGVRSAEARLRSAERDYATQPEITRTEIAQAEASLASAQKSLVLLQESTHPQARVQAQTGLDEAVALAAQAARNLARQRSLLQKGFVSEQTVDAAASEETAARARLSQAKKRMELLDEQQRTEAAEAKARVAQAEAALARAQTGRSLVAARQDDVKSARAALLQARARLDAARSGRRQDKMREDEVAQARSAVEQVQNQLDEILVRQRDTRLVATMSGVVSKRYVEQGELITSGVSTFSSGTPVLQVADLSRMLIKASVNEVDVQKVRQGLPVEIRVDGVRGVRYRGIVNKVSPSAIGAGDPSGQGQRGEGAVIRFAVEIGMTNPDHRLRPGMSARNSIIVSRRRNVLRLPADAVEGDGANGVVQLAHVTKKDDKTSVQYTRTRITAGLRGDSFIEIVRGLEVGDKTKPGVFKGPKRKAIELRFE
;
A
#
# COMPACT_ATOMS: atom_id res chain seq x y z
N MET A 1 -59.21 -91.23 -83.18
CA MET A 1 -58.62 -92.46 -82.59
C MET A 1 -57.11 -92.22 -82.47
N LYS A 2 -56.40 -92.28 -81.35
CA LYS A 2 -56.62 -92.86 -80.03
C LYS A 2 -55.86 -92.03 -78.99
N ARG A 3 -56.63 -91.39 -78.11
CA ARG A 3 -56.27 -90.68 -76.87
C ARG A 3 -55.66 -91.62 -75.79
N LYS A 4 -55.01 -92.72 -76.18
CA LYS A 4 -54.72 -93.88 -75.30
C LYS A 4 -53.26 -94.01 -74.82
N ILE A 5 -52.35 -93.12 -75.19
CA ILE A 5 -50.92 -93.23 -74.80
C ILE A 5 -50.59 -92.38 -73.55
N LEU A 6 -51.42 -91.38 -73.21
CA LEU A 6 -51.19 -90.53 -72.02
C LEU A 6 -51.56 -91.21 -70.68
N PHE A 7 -52.35 -92.30 -70.72
CA PHE A 7 -52.83 -93.01 -69.53
C PHE A 7 -51.84 -94.08 -68.98
N GLY A 8 -50.73 -94.35 -69.66
CA GLY A 8 -49.78 -95.40 -69.28
C GLY A 8 -48.74 -95.01 -68.23
N CYS A 9 -48.30 -93.74 -68.18
CA CYS A 9 -47.15 -93.34 -67.35
C CYS A 9 -47.52 -92.57 -66.07
N ILE A 10 -48.73 -92.02 -65.94
CA ILE A 10 -49.10 -91.13 -64.82
C ILE A 10 -49.55 -91.93 -63.58
N MET A 11 -50.17 -93.10 -63.77
CA MET A 11 -50.65 -93.96 -62.68
C MET A 11 -49.56 -94.51 -61.73
N PRO A 12 -48.41 -95.03 -62.21
CA PRO A 12 -47.38 -95.56 -61.30
C PRO A 12 -46.65 -94.46 -60.51
N ILE A 13 -46.56 -93.24 -61.04
CA ILE A 13 -45.93 -92.10 -60.36
C ILE A 13 -46.78 -91.62 -59.19
N LEU A 14 -48.11 -91.55 -59.35
CA LEU A 14 -49.03 -91.22 -58.25
C LEU A 14 -49.02 -92.29 -57.14
N LEU A 15 -48.84 -93.55 -57.50
CA LEU A 15 -48.77 -94.66 -56.54
C LEU A 15 -47.44 -94.66 -55.77
N LEU A 16 -46.32 -94.32 -56.42
CA LEU A 16 -45.02 -94.08 -55.78
C LEU A 16 -45.02 -92.86 -54.87
N ILE A 17 -45.69 -91.76 -55.26
CA ILE A 17 -45.85 -90.58 -54.41
C ILE A 17 -46.76 -90.91 -53.21
N GLY A 18 -47.81 -91.70 -53.40
CA GLY A 18 -48.71 -92.15 -52.33
C GLY A 18 -48.02 -93.07 -51.32
N LEU A 19 -47.24 -94.05 -51.80
CA LEU A 19 -46.44 -94.95 -50.95
C LEU A 19 -45.28 -94.22 -50.28
N GLY A 20 -44.62 -93.28 -50.97
CA GLY A 20 -43.60 -92.41 -50.41
C GLY A 20 -44.15 -91.50 -49.31
N TYR A 21 -45.36 -90.95 -49.51
CA TYR A 21 -46.03 -90.13 -48.49
C TYR A 21 -46.45 -90.96 -47.28
N TRP A 22 -46.91 -92.20 -47.47
CA TRP A 22 -47.27 -93.10 -46.38
C TRP A 22 -46.04 -93.60 -45.60
N GLY A 23 -44.94 -93.92 -46.31
CA GLY A 23 -43.66 -94.30 -45.71
C GLY A 23 -43.00 -93.16 -44.94
N TYR A 24 -42.99 -91.94 -45.50
CA TYR A 24 -42.50 -90.74 -44.82
C TYR A 24 -43.28 -90.46 -43.53
N ARG A 25 -44.61 -90.69 -43.54
CA ARG A 25 -45.44 -90.47 -42.36
C ARG A 25 -45.25 -91.53 -41.27
N ARG A 26 -44.77 -92.73 -41.60
CA ARG A 26 -44.53 -93.81 -40.63
C ARG A 26 -43.10 -93.84 -40.09
N LEU A 27 -42.12 -93.32 -40.84
CA LEU A 27 -40.71 -93.31 -40.43
C LEU A 27 -40.28 -92.07 -39.63
N VAL A 28 -41.01 -90.96 -39.72
CA VAL A 28 -40.76 -89.77 -38.88
C VAL A 28 -41.44 -89.95 -37.52
N SER A 29 -40.92 -90.88 -36.71
CA SER A 29 -41.21 -90.92 -35.28
C SER A 29 -40.50 -89.72 -34.65
N LYS A 30 -41.28 -88.71 -34.24
CA LYS A 30 -40.74 -87.51 -33.58
C LYS A 30 -39.94 -87.96 -32.34
N PRO A 31 -38.66 -87.58 -32.18
CA PRO A 31 -37.95 -87.85 -30.93
C PRO A 31 -38.75 -87.21 -29.80
N VAL A 32 -39.08 -88.00 -28.78
CA VAL A 32 -39.69 -87.50 -27.54
C VAL A 32 -38.63 -86.60 -26.91
N LEU A 33 -38.75 -85.29 -27.14
CA LEU A 33 -37.98 -84.31 -26.39
C LEU A 33 -38.36 -84.51 -24.92
N GLU A 34 -37.43 -84.99 -24.11
CA GLU A 34 -37.60 -84.96 -22.67
C GLU A 34 -37.95 -83.51 -22.28
N PRO A 35 -39.05 -83.31 -21.53
CA PRO A 35 -39.44 -81.97 -21.15
C PRO A 35 -38.28 -81.38 -20.34
N ARG A 36 -37.73 -80.27 -20.82
CA ARG A 36 -36.85 -79.43 -19.99
C ARG A 36 -37.71 -79.05 -18.79
N LEU A 37 -37.34 -79.48 -17.60
CA LEU A 37 -38.01 -79.13 -16.35
C LEU A 37 -37.06 -78.24 -15.56
N SER A 38 -37.57 -77.13 -15.05
CA SER A 38 -36.84 -76.28 -14.10
C SER A 38 -37.04 -76.84 -12.70
N THR A 39 -35.95 -77.12 -11.98
CA THR A 39 -36.01 -77.59 -10.59
C THR A 39 -35.95 -76.41 -9.63
N VAL A 40 -36.77 -76.42 -8.59
CA VAL A 40 -36.66 -75.48 -7.46
C VAL A 40 -35.42 -75.87 -6.65
N ASP A 41 -34.41 -75.01 -6.66
CA ASP A 41 -33.19 -75.18 -5.88
C ASP A 41 -33.04 -74.05 -4.86
N ARG A 42 -32.12 -74.24 -3.89
CA ARG A 42 -31.72 -73.15 -2.99
C ARG A 42 -30.53 -72.43 -3.59
N GLY A 43 -30.62 -71.11 -3.65
CA GLY A 43 -29.52 -70.29 -4.14
C GLY A 43 -29.69 -68.82 -3.81
N ASN A 44 -28.84 -68.01 -4.42
CA ASN A 44 -28.89 -66.57 -4.23
C ASN A 44 -29.76 -65.94 -5.32
N VAL A 45 -30.61 -65.01 -4.91
CA VAL A 45 -31.41 -64.16 -5.81
C VAL A 45 -30.96 -62.72 -5.60
N GLU A 46 -30.60 -62.06 -6.71
CA GLU A 46 -30.07 -60.70 -6.70
C GLU A 46 -30.80 -59.86 -7.74
N ILE A 47 -31.15 -58.63 -7.37
CA ILE A 47 -31.59 -57.60 -8.31
C ILE A 47 -30.36 -56.79 -8.68
N LYS A 48 -30.00 -56.82 -9.96
CA LYS A 48 -28.89 -56.05 -10.51
C LYS A 48 -29.42 -55.05 -11.52
N VAL A 49 -29.01 -53.79 -11.37
CA VAL A 49 -29.19 -52.76 -12.40
C VAL A 49 -27.86 -52.68 -13.14
N VAL A 50 -27.88 -52.98 -14.44
CA VAL A 50 -26.67 -52.99 -15.26
C VAL A 50 -26.67 -51.77 -16.16
N GLU A 51 -25.72 -50.88 -15.93
CA GLU A 51 -25.61 -49.62 -16.65
C GLU A 51 -24.17 -49.36 -17.07
N THR A 52 -24.00 -48.62 -18.16
CA THR A 52 -22.67 -48.19 -18.61
C THR A 52 -22.35 -46.80 -18.06
N GLY A 53 -21.08 -46.59 -17.70
CA GLY A 53 -20.59 -45.30 -17.26
C GLY A 53 -19.17 -45.03 -17.73
N THR A 54 -18.73 -43.78 -17.60
CA THR A 54 -17.39 -43.35 -17.97
C THR A 54 -16.55 -43.15 -16.71
N ILE A 55 -15.32 -43.65 -16.72
CA ILE A 55 -14.35 -43.46 -15.63
C ILE A 55 -13.78 -42.03 -15.71
N GLU A 56 -13.89 -41.27 -14.63
CA GLU A 56 -13.28 -39.97 -14.45
C GLU A 56 -12.42 -39.94 -13.17
N PRO A 57 -11.35 -39.11 -13.12
CA PRO A 57 -10.62 -38.86 -11.89
C PRO A 57 -11.50 -38.09 -10.90
N LEU A 58 -11.33 -38.36 -9.60
CA LEU A 58 -12.07 -37.68 -8.54
C LEU A 58 -11.75 -36.18 -8.48
N LYS A 59 -10.48 -35.83 -8.70
CA LYS A 59 -10.00 -34.44 -8.74
C LYS A 59 -9.30 -34.20 -10.07
N LYS A 60 -9.76 -33.19 -10.79
CA LYS A 60 -9.11 -32.66 -12.00
C LYS A 60 -9.11 -31.14 -11.93
N VAL A 61 -8.00 -30.52 -12.32
CA VAL A 61 -7.83 -29.07 -12.35
C VAL A 61 -7.25 -28.67 -13.70
N GLU A 62 -7.85 -27.66 -14.31
CA GLU A 62 -7.32 -27.04 -15.51
C GLU A 62 -6.40 -25.90 -15.10
N ILE A 63 -5.15 -25.98 -15.55
CA ILE A 63 -4.14 -24.98 -15.31
C ILE A 63 -4.23 -23.98 -16.46
N LYS A 64 -4.59 -22.75 -16.09
CA LYS A 64 -4.78 -21.63 -17.00
C LYS A 64 -3.70 -20.59 -16.72
N SER A 65 -3.37 -19.82 -17.74
CA SER A 65 -2.46 -18.69 -17.57
C SER A 65 -3.18 -17.45 -17.02
N LYS A 66 -2.49 -16.74 -16.12
CA LYS A 66 -2.89 -15.39 -15.68
C LYS A 66 -2.33 -14.28 -16.57
N VAL A 67 -1.32 -14.59 -17.39
CA VAL A 67 -0.62 -13.65 -18.26
C VAL A 67 -0.85 -14.06 -19.72
N ALA A 68 -1.13 -13.08 -20.59
CA ALA A 68 -1.22 -13.33 -22.02
C ALA A 68 0.19 -13.30 -22.64
N GLY A 69 0.45 -14.16 -23.62
CA GLY A 69 1.75 -14.20 -24.29
C GLY A 69 1.94 -15.45 -25.13
N ARG A 70 3.11 -15.59 -25.75
CA ARG A 70 3.46 -16.80 -26.49
C ARG A 70 4.03 -17.84 -25.54
N LEU A 71 3.62 -19.10 -25.68
CA LEU A 71 4.22 -20.21 -24.94
C LEU A 71 5.66 -20.44 -25.40
N ALA A 72 6.65 -20.04 -24.59
CA ALA A 72 8.06 -20.15 -24.96
C ALA A 72 8.57 -21.59 -24.82
N ARG A 73 8.23 -22.24 -23.70
CA ARG A 73 8.62 -23.62 -23.40
C ARG A 73 7.52 -24.37 -22.67
N LEU A 74 7.42 -25.65 -22.98
CA LEU A 74 6.61 -26.62 -22.26
C LEU A 74 7.54 -27.70 -21.71
N TYR A 75 7.50 -27.95 -20.40
CA TYR A 75 8.42 -28.85 -19.69
C TYR A 75 7.85 -30.24 -19.42
N VAL A 76 6.57 -30.47 -19.70
CA VAL A 76 5.84 -31.70 -19.40
C VAL A 76 4.93 -32.09 -20.54
N ASP A 77 4.77 -33.40 -20.76
CA ASP A 77 3.88 -33.96 -21.77
C ASP A 77 2.68 -34.70 -21.15
N GLU A 78 1.72 -35.07 -22.00
CA GLU A 78 0.57 -35.87 -21.57
C GLU A 78 1.02 -37.24 -21.03
N GLY A 79 0.57 -37.57 -19.82
CA GLY A 79 0.95 -38.79 -19.11
C GLY A 79 2.06 -38.62 -18.08
N ASP A 80 2.74 -37.47 -18.05
CA ASP A 80 3.78 -37.20 -17.06
C ASP A 80 3.22 -36.99 -15.66
N ARG A 81 3.97 -37.46 -14.66
CA ARG A 81 3.68 -37.22 -13.23
C ARG A 81 4.30 -35.91 -12.80
N VAL A 82 3.49 -35.06 -12.17
CA VAL A 82 3.89 -33.75 -11.69
C VAL A 82 3.61 -33.58 -10.20
N THR A 83 4.46 -32.83 -9.50
CA THR A 83 4.27 -32.47 -8.10
C THR A 83 3.73 -31.05 -7.96
N ALA A 84 2.93 -30.78 -6.93
CA ALA A 84 2.47 -29.42 -6.63
C ALA A 84 3.64 -28.43 -6.56
N GLY A 85 3.54 -27.30 -7.25
CA GLY A 85 4.58 -26.28 -7.36
C GLY A 85 5.62 -26.50 -8.47
N GLN A 86 5.62 -27.66 -9.13
CA GLN A 86 6.52 -27.92 -10.27
C GLN A 86 6.17 -27.02 -11.45
N VAL A 87 7.20 -26.42 -12.08
CA VAL A 87 7.03 -25.62 -13.31
C VAL A 87 6.66 -26.56 -14.46
N LEU A 88 5.56 -26.23 -15.14
CA LEU A 88 5.00 -27.01 -16.23
C LEU A 88 5.25 -26.34 -17.58
N ALA A 89 5.15 -25.01 -17.62
CA ALA A 89 5.34 -24.24 -18.83
C ALA A 89 5.85 -22.83 -18.50
N GLU A 90 6.50 -22.19 -19.47
CA GLU A 90 7.00 -20.83 -19.37
C GLU A 90 6.53 -20.02 -20.58
N ILE A 91 5.93 -18.88 -20.30
CA ILE A 91 5.50 -17.89 -21.27
C ILE A 91 6.68 -16.97 -21.53
N ASP A 92 6.83 -16.52 -22.78
CA ASP A 92 7.91 -15.59 -23.16
C ASP A 92 7.93 -14.36 -22.24
N PRO A 93 8.96 -14.20 -21.39
CA PRO A 93 9.01 -13.11 -20.43
C PRO A 93 9.67 -11.85 -21.00
N THR A 94 10.10 -11.85 -22.28
CA THR A 94 10.95 -10.79 -22.85
C THR A 94 10.34 -9.38 -22.69
N GLU A 95 9.05 -9.24 -22.99
CA GLU A 95 8.35 -7.95 -22.85
C GLU A 95 8.22 -7.54 -21.37
N ILE A 96 7.84 -8.49 -20.51
CA ILE A 96 7.67 -8.21 -19.06
C ILE A 96 9.01 -7.89 -18.41
N ASN A 97 10.10 -8.56 -18.79
CA ASN A 97 11.45 -8.26 -18.30
C ASN A 97 11.87 -6.84 -18.71
N SER A 98 11.58 -6.45 -19.96
CA SER A 98 11.84 -5.09 -20.44
C SER A 98 11.04 -4.05 -19.63
N GLN A 99 9.79 -4.35 -19.28
CA GLN A 99 8.96 -3.51 -18.40
C GLN A 99 9.51 -3.46 -16.96
N VAL A 100 9.98 -4.58 -16.41
CA VAL A 100 10.63 -4.63 -15.08
C VAL A 100 11.84 -3.70 -15.07
N ASP A 101 12.71 -3.79 -16.08
CA ASP A 101 13.92 -2.98 -16.14
C ASP A 101 13.59 -1.49 -16.32
N GLN A 102 12.57 -1.16 -17.12
CA GLN A 102 12.06 0.21 -17.25
C GLN A 102 11.54 0.76 -15.92
N ILE A 103 10.72 0.02 -15.18
CA ILE A 103 10.17 0.48 -13.90
C ILE A 103 11.26 0.53 -12.82
N ARG A 104 12.23 -0.40 -12.82
CA ARG A 104 13.39 -0.31 -11.92
C ARG A 104 14.16 0.99 -12.14
N ALA A 105 14.43 1.36 -13.39
CA ALA A 105 15.05 2.64 -13.71
C ALA A 105 14.20 3.84 -13.23
N GLN A 106 12.86 3.74 -13.27
CA GLN A 106 11.97 4.76 -12.70
C GLN A 106 12.05 4.81 -11.17
N VAL A 107 12.14 3.67 -10.48
CA VAL A 107 12.35 3.62 -9.01
C VAL A 107 13.67 4.28 -8.65
N ASP A 108 14.74 3.98 -9.38
CA ASP A 108 16.06 4.57 -9.13
C ASP A 108 16.05 6.09 -9.41
N GLY A 109 15.38 6.53 -10.47
CA GLY A 109 15.15 7.95 -10.75
C GLY A 109 14.35 8.65 -9.64
N ALA A 110 13.28 8.03 -9.15
CA ALA A 110 12.47 8.55 -8.06
C ALA A 110 13.27 8.63 -6.73
N ARG A 111 14.08 7.60 -6.44
CA ARG A 111 14.98 7.57 -5.27
C ARG A 111 16.05 8.65 -5.35
N ALA A 112 16.65 8.86 -6.53
CA ALA A 112 17.62 9.93 -6.76
C ALA A 112 16.97 11.31 -6.53
N ARG A 113 15.75 11.52 -7.04
CA ARG A 113 14.99 12.75 -6.80
C ARG A 113 14.68 12.97 -5.31
N LEU A 114 14.25 11.93 -4.60
CA LEU A 114 14.05 11.99 -3.15
C LEU A 114 15.35 12.37 -2.42
N ALA A 115 16.47 11.75 -2.77
CA ALA A 115 17.77 12.06 -2.18
C ALA A 115 18.18 13.51 -2.44
N GLN A 116 17.92 14.04 -3.64
CA GLN A 116 18.14 15.45 -3.98
C GLN A 116 17.26 16.37 -3.12
N THR A 117 15.96 16.08 -2.98
CA THR A 117 15.05 16.87 -2.15
C THR A 117 15.50 16.86 -0.68
N VAL A 118 15.84 15.70 -0.13
CA VAL A 118 16.33 15.58 1.25
C VAL A 118 17.59 16.42 1.48
N ARG A 119 18.55 16.40 0.54
CA ARG A 119 19.75 17.23 0.63
C ARG A 119 19.44 18.72 0.54
N ALA A 120 18.53 19.12 -0.35
CA ALA A 120 18.11 20.52 -0.49
C ALA A 120 17.46 21.04 0.80
N VAL A 121 16.59 20.24 1.43
CA VAL A 121 15.96 20.61 2.72
C VAL A 121 16.97 20.67 3.86
N ALA A 122 17.92 19.72 3.91
CA ALA A 122 18.98 19.75 4.92
C ALA A 122 19.85 21.02 4.82
N TYR A 123 20.28 21.35 3.60
CA TYR A 123 21.03 22.58 3.33
C TYR A 123 20.24 23.84 3.71
N GLN A 124 18.96 23.89 3.34
CA GLN A 124 18.10 25.03 3.66
C GLN A 124 17.93 25.21 5.17
N LYS A 125 17.72 24.13 5.93
CA LYS A 125 17.63 24.19 7.40
C LYS A 125 18.91 24.71 8.03
N GLU A 126 20.06 24.25 7.55
CA GLU A 126 21.35 24.73 8.03
C GLU A 126 21.54 26.22 7.75
N GLN A 127 21.11 26.69 6.58
CA GLN A 127 21.09 28.11 6.23
C GLN A 127 20.16 28.90 7.15
N THR A 128 18.92 28.44 7.36
CA THR A 128 17.95 29.08 8.27
C THR A 128 18.50 29.15 9.70
N ASP A 129 19.12 28.09 10.20
CA ASP A 129 19.72 28.06 11.54
C ASP A 129 20.93 28.99 11.64
N ALA A 130 21.75 29.10 10.58
CA ALA A 130 22.83 30.08 10.52
C ALA A 130 22.30 31.53 10.56
N ASP A 131 21.24 31.83 9.80
CA ASP A 131 20.59 33.14 9.77
C ASP A 131 19.98 33.50 11.14
N VAL A 132 19.34 32.52 11.81
CA VAL A 132 18.81 32.71 13.17
C VAL A 132 19.96 33.00 14.14
N ARG A 133 21.04 32.22 14.11
CA ARG A 133 22.21 32.47 14.98
C ARG A 133 22.80 33.85 14.75
N GLN A 134 22.96 34.27 13.49
CA GLN A 134 23.46 35.60 13.15
C GLN A 134 22.53 36.71 13.67
N ALA A 135 21.22 36.53 13.54
CA ALA A 135 20.24 37.48 14.05
C ALA A 135 20.22 37.53 15.59
N GLU A 136 20.37 36.40 16.27
CA GLU A 136 20.47 36.32 17.73
C GLU A 136 21.70 37.06 18.26
N GLU A 137 22.87 36.89 17.62
CA GLU A 137 24.06 37.67 17.96
C GLU A 137 23.88 39.16 17.65
N GLY A 138 23.14 39.50 16.59
CA GLY A 138 22.74 40.88 16.30
C GLY A 138 21.90 41.50 17.41
N VAL A 139 20.92 40.76 17.95
CA VAL A 139 20.13 41.19 19.11
C VAL A 139 21.02 41.35 20.33
N ARG A 140 21.87 40.37 20.63
CA ARG A 140 22.79 40.42 21.79
C ARG A 140 23.72 41.64 21.74
N SER A 141 24.26 41.95 20.55
CA SER A 141 25.07 43.13 20.29
C SER A 141 24.29 44.43 20.52
N ALA A 142 23.06 44.53 20.00
CA ALA A 142 22.20 45.69 20.19
C ALA A 142 21.79 45.88 21.66
N GLU A 143 21.51 44.80 22.40
CA GLU A 143 21.24 44.84 23.84
C GLU A 143 22.46 45.31 24.64
N ALA A 144 23.67 44.88 24.26
CA ALA A 144 24.89 45.38 24.88
C ALA A 144 25.09 46.89 24.66
N ARG A 145 24.80 47.40 23.45
CA ARG A 145 24.85 48.84 23.12
C ARG A 145 23.80 49.65 23.88
N LEU A 146 22.58 49.14 24.00
CA LEU A 146 21.54 49.79 24.80
C LEU A 146 21.97 49.87 26.27
N ARG A 147 22.49 48.78 26.83
CA ARG A 147 23.00 48.77 28.21
C ARG A 147 24.19 49.71 28.43
N SER A 148 25.08 49.90 27.46
CA SER A 148 26.14 50.92 27.59
C SER A 148 25.55 52.33 27.55
N ALA A 149 24.67 52.61 26.58
CA ALA A 149 24.05 53.93 26.44
C ALA A 149 23.20 54.32 27.67
N GLU A 150 22.45 53.38 28.25
CA GLU A 150 21.68 53.59 29.48
C GLU A 150 22.58 53.91 30.69
N ARG A 151 23.74 53.23 30.80
CA ARG A 151 24.72 53.52 31.85
C ARG A 151 25.33 54.91 31.68
N ASP A 152 25.73 55.27 30.47
CA ASP A 152 26.30 56.58 30.17
C ASP A 152 25.28 57.69 30.49
N TYR A 153 24.04 57.52 30.04
CA TYR A 153 22.93 58.44 30.36
C TYR A 153 22.66 58.54 31.86
N ALA A 154 22.71 57.43 32.61
CA ALA A 154 22.48 57.46 34.05
C ALA A 154 23.56 58.27 34.82
N THR A 155 24.80 58.26 34.35
CA THR A 155 25.91 58.98 35.01
C THR A 155 26.04 60.44 34.59
N GLN A 156 25.61 60.80 33.37
CA GLN A 156 25.84 62.12 32.79
C GLN A 156 25.22 63.31 33.58
N PRO A 157 23.99 63.23 34.12
CA PRO A 157 23.39 64.34 34.86
C PRO A 157 24.17 64.73 36.10
N GLU A 158 24.67 63.74 36.85
CA GLU A 158 25.48 64.01 38.05
C GLU A 158 26.82 64.64 37.69
N ILE A 159 27.50 64.14 36.63
CA ILE A 159 28.74 64.76 36.13
C ILE A 159 28.49 66.23 35.77
N THR A 160 27.49 66.49 34.92
CA THR A 160 27.15 67.86 34.50
C THR A 160 26.77 68.74 35.70
N ARG A 161 26.05 68.21 36.68
CA ARG A 161 25.68 68.96 37.90
C ARG A 161 26.91 69.33 38.72
N THR A 162 27.85 68.41 38.90
CA THR A 162 29.09 68.65 39.66
C THR A 162 29.99 69.68 38.96
N GLU A 163 30.12 69.62 37.63
CA GLU A 163 30.89 70.59 36.84
C GLU A 163 30.30 72.00 36.92
N ILE A 164 28.96 72.13 36.82
CA ILE A 164 28.28 73.42 36.97
C ILE A 164 28.51 73.98 38.38
N ALA A 165 28.33 73.17 39.42
CA ALA A 165 28.53 73.61 40.80
C ALA A 165 29.98 74.07 41.06
N GLN A 166 30.97 73.38 40.49
CA GLN A 166 32.38 73.78 40.58
C GLN A 166 32.64 75.10 39.86
N ALA A 167 32.07 75.28 38.66
CA ALA A 167 32.22 76.51 37.90
C ALA A 167 31.53 77.70 38.59
N GLU A 168 30.32 77.51 39.14
CA GLU A 168 29.61 78.52 39.94
C GLU A 168 30.42 78.94 41.17
N ALA A 169 31.00 77.98 41.90
CA ALA A 169 31.85 78.28 43.04
C ALA A 169 33.10 79.09 42.64
N SER A 170 33.71 78.76 41.49
CA SER A 170 34.87 79.51 40.97
C SER A 170 34.51 80.95 40.58
N LEU A 171 33.33 81.14 39.95
CA LEU A 171 32.82 82.46 39.57
C LEU A 171 32.50 83.30 40.81
N ALA A 172 31.81 82.72 41.79
CA ALA A 172 31.49 83.39 43.05
C ALA A 172 32.76 83.84 43.78
N SER A 173 33.80 83.01 43.81
CA SER A 173 35.10 83.35 44.40
C SER A 173 35.79 84.50 43.64
N ALA A 174 35.78 84.47 42.31
CA ALA A 174 36.37 85.52 41.48
C ALA A 174 35.63 86.86 41.63
N GLN A 175 34.30 86.83 41.64
CA GLN A 175 33.45 88.00 41.86
C GLN A 175 33.68 88.60 43.25
N LYS A 176 33.70 87.77 44.30
CA LYS A 176 34.00 88.24 45.67
C LYS A 176 35.38 88.87 45.77
N SER A 177 36.38 88.32 45.08
CA SER A 177 37.73 88.89 45.03
C SER A 177 37.76 90.26 44.33
N LEU A 178 36.99 90.42 43.24
CA LEU A 178 36.86 91.71 42.55
C LEU A 178 36.17 92.76 43.43
N VAL A 179 35.09 92.40 44.11
CA VAL A 179 34.38 93.30 45.04
C VAL A 179 35.30 93.73 46.18
N LEU A 180 36.01 92.78 46.80
CA LEU A 180 36.98 93.09 47.85
C LEU A 180 38.06 94.06 47.37
N LEU A 181 38.61 93.86 46.16
CA LEU A 181 39.61 94.77 45.58
C LEU A 181 39.06 96.18 45.29
N GLN A 182 37.80 96.28 44.85
CA GLN A 182 37.14 97.56 44.62
C GLN A 182 36.87 98.32 45.93
N GLU A 183 36.50 97.59 46.99
CA GLU A 183 36.24 98.16 48.31
C GLU A 183 37.54 98.48 49.07
N SER A 184 38.58 97.63 48.96
CA SER A 184 39.90 97.82 49.58
C SER A 184 40.82 98.70 48.72
N THR A 185 40.37 99.90 48.35
CA THR A 185 41.23 100.89 47.68
C THR A 185 42.29 101.37 48.66
N HIS A 186 43.59 101.17 48.38
CA HIS A 186 44.73 101.53 49.27
C HIS A 186 44.55 102.86 50.02
N PRO A 187 43.90 102.89 51.20
CA PRO A 187 43.32 104.13 51.71
C PRO A 187 44.46 105.04 52.18
N GLN A 188 45.43 104.42 52.84
CA GLN A 188 46.61 105.08 53.36
C GLN A 188 47.54 105.57 52.24
N ALA A 189 47.79 104.77 51.20
CA ALA A 189 48.70 105.15 50.11
C ALA A 189 48.11 106.28 49.25
N ARG A 190 46.80 106.25 48.98
CA ARG A 190 46.11 107.33 48.25
C ARG A 190 46.03 108.60 49.08
N VAL A 191 45.67 108.51 50.36
CA VAL A 191 45.64 109.68 51.25
C VAL A 191 47.04 110.29 51.35
N GLN A 192 48.09 109.51 51.53
CA GLN A 192 49.47 110.00 51.55
C GLN A 192 49.89 110.65 50.22
N ALA A 193 49.56 110.04 49.08
CA ALA A 193 49.87 110.60 47.76
C ALA A 193 49.07 111.88 47.48
N GLN A 194 47.82 111.94 47.91
CA GLN A 194 46.95 113.12 47.79
C GLN A 194 47.45 114.26 48.66
N THR A 195 47.75 114.00 49.93
CA THR A 195 48.34 115.00 50.83
C THR A 195 49.67 115.53 50.26
N GLY A 196 50.54 114.65 49.75
CA GLY A 196 51.79 115.07 49.10
C GLY A 196 51.57 115.89 47.81
N LEU A 197 50.51 115.60 47.05
CA LEU A 197 50.10 116.40 45.90
C LEU A 197 49.60 117.77 46.33
N ASP A 198 48.73 117.84 47.33
CA ASP A 198 48.16 119.10 47.85
C ASP A 198 49.26 120.01 48.42
N GLU A 199 50.21 119.44 49.17
CA GLU A 199 51.42 120.14 49.64
C GLU A 199 52.26 120.68 48.46
N ALA A 200 52.51 119.85 47.44
CA ALA A 200 53.30 120.26 46.28
C ALA A 200 52.58 121.33 45.44
N VAL A 201 51.26 121.29 45.34
CA VAL A 201 50.43 122.32 44.70
C VAL A 201 50.55 123.65 45.46
N ALA A 202 50.38 123.62 46.79
CA ALA A 202 50.49 124.81 47.63
C ALA A 202 51.88 125.46 47.53
N LEU A 203 52.94 124.64 47.58
CA LEU A 203 54.33 125.09 47.42
C LEU A 203 54.59 125.71 46.04
N ALA A 204 54.15 125.06 44.96
CA ALA A 204 54.30 125.59 43.62
C ALA A 204 53.53 126.91 43.42
N ALA A 205 52.32 127.02 43.95
CA ALA A 205 51.52 128.24 43.90
C ALA A 205 52.15 129.39 44.72
N GLN A 206 52.77 129.08 45.86
CA GLN A 206 53.53 130.06 46.65
C GLN A 206 54.79 130.52 45.89
N ALA A 207 55.59 129.60 45.36
CA ALA A 207 56.80 129.91 44.60
C ALA A 207 56.50 130.72 43.32
N ALA A 208 55.43 130.37 42.60
CA ALA A 208 54.97 131.12 41.43
C ALA A 208 54.53 132.55 41.78
N ARG A 209 53.79 132.72 42.88
CA ARG A 209 53.42 134.06 43.39
C ARG A 209 54.64 134.86 43.83
N ASN A 210 55.63 134.22 44.47
CA ASN A 210 56.88 134.85 44.87
C ASN A 210 57.67 135.31 43.62
N LEU A 211 57.88 134.43 42.64
CA LEU A 211 58.56 134.77 41.39
C LEU A 211 57.85 135.91 40.64
N ALA A 212 56.52 135.87 40.53
CA ALA A 212 55.74 136.94 39.91
C ALA A 212 55.93 138.29 40.64
N ARG A 213 55.95 138.27 41.98
CA ARG A 213 56.23 139.44 42.80
C ARG A 213 57.65 139.97 42.58
N GLN A 214 58.66 139.10 42.59
CA GLN A 214 60.07 139.47 42.39
C GLN A 214 60.32 140.03 40.97
N ARG A 215 59.72 139.44 39.93
CA ARG A 215 59.77 139.97 38.56
C ARG A 215 59.18 141.38 38.44
N SER A 216 58.03 141.62 39.11
CA SER A 216 57.40 142.95 39.13
C SER A 216 58.25 143.99 39.88
N LEU A 217 58.94 143.58 40.95
CA LEU A 217 59.85 144.45 41.70
C LEU A 217 61.14 144.76 40.93
N LEU A 218 61.67 143.80 40.16
CA LEU A 218 62.84 144.00 39.29
C LEU A 218 62.54 145.04 38.21
N GLN A 219 61.38 144.97 37.56
CA GLN A 219 60.93 145.96 36.57
C GLN A 219 60.82 147.38 37.14
N LYS A 220 60.58 147.50 38.45
CA LYS A 220 60.51 148.78 39.18
C LYS A 220 61.83 149.20 39.83
N GLY A 221 62.91 148.41 39.68
CA GLY A 221 64.26 148.71 40.19
C GLY A 221 64.51 148.38 41.67
N PHE A 222 63.62 147.64 42.35
CA PHE A 222 63.68 147.42 43.81
C PHE A 222 64.42 146.14 44.25
N VAL A 223 64.80 145.25 43.32
CA VAL A 223 65.52 143.99 43.61
C VAL A 223 66.53 143.67 42.49
N SER A 224 67.50 142.78 42.78
CA SER A 224 68.57 142.39 41.85
C SER A 224 68.18 141.25 40.90
N GLU A 225 68.90 141.08 39.79
CA GLU A 225 68.70 139.95 38.86
C GLU A 225 68.93 138.59 39.56
N GLN A 226 69.99 138.48 40.37
CA GLN A 226 70.30 137.29 41.18
C GLN A 226 69.14 136.84 42.09
N THR A 227 68.38 137.79 42.64
CA THR A 227 67.20 137.47 43.48
C THR A 227 66.01 136.95 42.67
N VAL A 228 65.88 137.34 41.40
CA VAL A 228 64.87 136.78 40.49
C VAL A 228 65.29 135.39 40.01
N ASP A 229 66.57 135.16 39.73
CA ASP A 229 67.10 133.84 39.34
C ASP A 229 67.00 132.81 40.46
N ALA A 230 67.21 133.24 41.71
CA ALA A 230 66.98 132.40 42.89
C ALA A 230 65.50 132.02 43.03
N ALA A 231 64.58 132.98 42.87
CA ALA A 231 63.14 132.71 42.88
C ALA A 231 62.68 131.86 41.68
N ALA A 232 63.33 131.98 40.51
CA ALA A 232 63.05 131.15 39.33
C ALA A 232 63.53 129.72 39.53
N SER A 233 64.71 129.53 40.15
CA SER A 233 65.23 128.21 40.52
C SER A 233 64.35 127.53 41.58
N GLU A 234 63.86 128.30 42.55
CA GLU A 234 62.92 127.84 43.57
C GLU A 234 61.57 127.41 42.95
N GLU A 235 61.03 128.18 42.01
CA GLU A 235 59.81 127.84 41.28
C GLU A 235 59.97 126.59 40.41
N THR A 236 61.13 126.44 39.76
CA THR A 236 61.48 125.26 38.97
C THR A 236 61.55 124.01 39.85
N ALA A 237 62.18 124.10 41.03
CA ALA A 237 62.24 123.02 42.00
C ALA A 237 60.86 122.65 42.55
N ALA A 238 60.01 123.64 42.83
CA ALA A 238 58.63 123.41 43.29
C ALA A 238 57.75 122.76 42.19
N ARG A 239 57.91 123.17 40.92
CA ARG A 239 57.26 122.51 39.77
C ARG A 239 57.72 121.08 39.58
N ALA A 240 59.01 120.80 39.75
CA ALA A 240 59.55 119.44 39.68
C ALA A 240 58.92 118.55 40.76
N ARG A 241 58.81 119.03 42.01
CA ARG A 241 58.12 118.32 43.11
C ARG A 241 56.63 118.08 42.82
N LEU A 242 55.93 119.07 42.27
CA LEU A 242 54.54 118.92 41.83
C LEU A 242 54.41 117.84 40.75
N SER A 243 55.30 117.83 39.75
CA SER A 243 55.28 116.82 38.69
C SER A 243 55.54 115.41 39.23
N GLN A 244 56.43 115.26 40.21
CA GLN A 244 56.72 113.99 40.87
C GLN A 244 55.53 113.50 41.72
N ALA A 245 54.86 114.39 42.45
CA ALA A 245 53.67 114.05 43.23
C ALA A 245 52.50 113.64 42.31
N LYS A 246 52.29 114.37 41.20
CA LYS A 246 51.32 114.00 40.16
C LYS A 246 51.63 112.61 39.57
N LYS A 247 52.89 112.36 39.19
CA LYS A 247 53.34 111.07 38.66
C LYS A 247 53.09 109.92 39.65
N ARG A 248 53.28 110.16 40.95
CA ARG A 248 53.02 109.17 42.01
C ARG A 248 51.54 108.83 42.13
N MET A 249 50.66 109.83 42.01
CA MET A 249 49.20 109.61 41.97
C MET A 249 48.78 108.84 40.71
N GLU A 250 49.31 109.22 39.54
CA GLU A 250 49.06 108.52 38.27
C GLU A 250 49.49 107.05 38.32
N LEU A 251 50.65 106.74 38.89
CA LEU A 251 51.11 105.35 39.05
C LEU A 251 50.20 104.52 39.96
N LEU A 252 49.69 105.10 41.05
CA LEU A 252 48.75 104.42 41.94
C LEU A 252 47.41 104.14 41.26
N ASP A 253 46.91 105.10 40.46
CA ASP A 253 45.69 104.91 39.69
C ASP A 253 45.87 103.85 38.58
N GLU A 254 47.04 103.81 37.94
CA GLU A 254 47.35 102.80 36.92
C GLU A 254 47.54 101.39 37.53
N GLN A 255 48.16 101.29 38.71
CA GLN A 255 48.25 100.04 39.48
C GLN A 255 46.85 99.52 39.85
N GLN A 256 45.96 100.37 40.36
CA GLN A 256 44.58 99.98 40.64
C GLN A 256 43.82 99.56 39.38
N ARG A 257 44.04 100.25 38.25
CA ARG A 257 43.42 99.88 36.97
C ARG A 257 43.88 98.52 36.49
N THR A 258 45.17 98.22 36.60
CA THR A 258 45.74 96.94 36.19
C THR A 258 45.27 95.80 37.09
N GLU A 259 45.29 95.97 38.42
CA GLU A 259 44.75 94.98 39.36
C GLU A 259 43.24 94.73 39.15
N ALA A 260 42.46 95.79 38.94
CA ALA A 260 41.04 95.66 38.63
C ALA A 260 40.80 95.02 37.26
N ALA A 261 41.64 95.30 36.26
CA ALA A 261 41.57 94.68 34.94
C ALA A 261 41.90 93.18 35.02
N GLU A 262 42.91 92.78 35.80
CA GLU A 262 43.25 91.38 36.06
C GLU A 262 42.15 90.64 36.82
N ALA A 263 41.55 91.27 37.83
CA ALA A 263 40.42 90.70 38.56
C ALA A 263 39.19 90.54 37.65
N LYS A 264 38.89 91.52 36.78
CA LYS A 264 37.85 91.41 35.75
C LYS A 264 38.14 90.31 34.75
N ALA A 265 39.40 90.18 34.31
CA ALA A 265 39.81 89.08 33.42
C ALA A 265 39.61 87.72 34.08
N ARG A 266 39.90 87.59 35.38
CA ARG A 266 39.61 86.37 36.17
C ARG A 266 38.11 86.06 36.25
N VAL A 267 37.26 87.07 36.44
CA VAL A 267 35.79 86.90 36.39
C VAL A 267 35.35 86.44 35.00
N ALA A 268 35.80 87.09 33.94
CA ALA A 268 35.46 86.72 32.56
C ALA A 268 35.90 85.28 32.22
N GLN A 269 37.07 84.85 32.70
CA GLN A 269 37.52 83.46 32.56
C GLN A 269 36.61 82.48 33.31
N ALA A 270 36.17 82.81 34.53
CA ALA A 270 35.25 81.99 35.30
C ALA A 270 33.83 81.93 34.68
N GLU A 271 33.35 83.04 34.11
CA GLU A 271 32.09 83.07 33.35
C GLU A 271 32.16 82.20 32.10
N ALA A 272 33.27 82.26 31.37
CA ALA A 272 33.50 81.37 30.22
C ALA A 272 33.56 79.89 30.65
N ALA A 273 34.14 79.58 31.82
CA ALA A 273 34.15 78.24 32.37
C ALA A 273 32.73 77.76 32.74
N LEU A 274 31.91 78.62 33.36
CA LEU A 274 30.52 78.33 33.66
C LEU A 274 29.69 78.12 32.39
N ALA A 275 29.88 78.94 31.36
CA ALA A 275 29.19 78.78 30.08
C ALA A 275 29.53 77.42 29.43
N ARG A 276 30.80 76.98 29.50
CA ARG A 276 31.22 75.64 29.04
C ARG A 276 30.64 74.51 29.89
N ALA A 277 30.51 74.69 31.20
CA ALA A 277 29.84 73.70 32.05
C ALA A 277 28.33 73.62 31.75
N GLN A 278 27.70 74.76 31.43
CA GLN A 278 26.28 74.82 31.04
C GLN A 278 26.01 74.18 29.68
N THR A 279 26.94 74.24 28.72
CA THR A 279 26.81 73.45 27.47
C THR A 279 26.80 71.94 27.76
N GLY A 280 27.37 71.49 28.88
CA GLY A 280 27.22 70.11 29.36
C GLY A 280 25.76 69.67 29.55
N ARG A 281 24.80 70.58 29.73
CA ARG A 281 23.36 70.22 29.77
C ARG A 281 22.84 69.70 28.43
N SER A 282 23.34 70.22 27.31
CA SER A 282 22.96 69.68 25.99
C SER A 282 23.53 68.29 25.76
N LEU A 283 24.64 67.94 26.41
CA LEU A 283 25.20 66.60 26.38
C LEU A 283 24.26 65.57 27.03
N VAL A 284 23.53 65.92 28.09
CA VAL A 284 22.50 65.04 28.68
C VAL A 284 21.38 64.72 27.67
N ALA A 285 20.93 65.72 26.91
CA ALA A 285 19.96 65.52 25.84
C ALA A 285 20.53 64.64 24.72
N ALA A 286 21.78 64.86 24.32
CA ALA A 286 22.47 64.01 23.37
C ALA A 286 22.56 62.54 23.84
N ARG A 287 22.87 62.30 25.13
CA ARG A 287 22.87 60.95 25.72
C ARG A 287 21.48 60.32 25.74
N GLN A 288 20.43 61.11 25.96
CA GLN A 288 19.06 60.60 25.88
C GLN A 288 18.71 60.15 24.45
N ASP A 289 19.16 60.89 23.45
CA ASP A 289 18.98 60.52 22.05
C ASP A 289 19.83 59.30 21.65
N ASP A 290 21.03 59.14 22.23
CA ASP A 290 21.84 57.91 22.10
C ASP A 290 21.03 56.69 22.59
N VAL A 291 20.38 56.76 23.76
CA VAL A 291 19.52 55.68 24.27
C VAL A 291 18.36 55.38 23.32
N LYS A 292 17.68 56.41 22.79
CA LYS A 292 16.59 56.22 21.80
C LYS A 292 17.10 55.52 20.55
N SER A 293 18.26 55.92 20.04
CA SER A 293 18.89 55.32 18.86
C SER A 293 19.26 53.84 19.11
N ALA A 294 19.81 53.53 20.29
CA ALA A 294 20.15 52.17 20.68
C ALA A 294 18.91 51.29 20.84
N ARG A 295 17.82 51.84 21.38
CA ARG A 295 16.53 51.14 21.50
C ARG A 295 15.91 50.85 20.12
N ALA A 296 15.99 51.80 19.20
CA ALA A 296 15.56 51.60 17.82
C ALA A 296 16.39 50.52 17.11
N ALA A 297 17.71 50.52 17.32
CA ALA A 297 18.61 49.47 16.80
C ALA A 297 18.26 48.08 17.36
N LEU A 298 17.92 47.98 18.65
CA LEU A 298 17.45 46.73 19.26
C LEU A 298 16.13 46.24 18.64
N LEU A 299 15.16 47.13 18.43
CA LEU A 299 13.91 46.78 17.78
C LEU A 299 14.14 46.26 16.35
N GLN A 300 15.02 46.90 15.60
CA GLN A 300 15.39 46.46 14.26
C GLN A 300 16.07 45.07 14.30
N ALA A 301 16.97 44.82 15.26
CA ALA A 301 17.61 43.53 15.43
C ALA A 301 16.59 42.42 15.76
N ARG A 302 15.61 42.70 16.64
CA ARG A 302 14.53 41.76 16.96
C ARG A 302 13.63 41.46 15.76
N ALA A 303 13.27 42.48 14.98
CA ALA A 303 12.50 42.29 13.75
C ALA A 303 13.25 41.39 12.74
N ARG A 304 14.59 41.54 12.62
CA ARG A 304 15.42 40.65 11.80
C ARG A 304 15.43 39.21 12.33
N LEU A 305 15.48 39.02 13.65
CA LEU A 305 15.38 37.69 14.27
C LEU A 305 14.02 37.04 14.00
N ASP A 306 12.93 37.78 14.09
CA ASP A 306 11.59 37.26 13.82
C ASP A 306 11.40 36.91 12.33
N ALA A 307 12.01 37.68 11.42
CA ALA A 307 12.08 37.35 10.01
C ALA A 307 12.87 36.05 9.77
N ALA A 308 14.04 35.89 10.40
CA ALA A 308 14.84 34.66 10.31
C ALA A 308 14.09 33.44 10.88
N ARG A 309 13.41 33.60 12.03
CA ARG A 309 12.57 32.55 12.63
C ARG A 309 11.38 32.16 11.75
N SER A 310 10.84 33.11 10.98
CA SER A 310 9.79 32.81 10.01
C SER A 310 10.28 31.88 8.89
N GLY A 311 11.59 31.85 8.60
CA GLY A 311 12.22 30.86 7.72
C GLY A 311 11.99 29.42 8.18
N ARG A 312 11.95 29.15 9.49
CA ARG A 312 11.66 27.80 10.02
C ARG A 312 10.26 27.29 9.66
N ARG A 313 9.29 28.19 9.43
CA ARG A 313 7.97 27.78 8.91
C ARG A 313 8.06 27.29 7.47
N GLN A 314 8.92 27.89 6.67
CA GLN A 314 9.18 27.43 5.30
C GLN A 314 9.92 26.09 5.30
N ASP A 315 10.82 25.85 6.27
CA ASP A 315 11.48 24.55 6.41
C ASP A 315 10.47 23.42 6.64
N LYS A 316 9.45 23.65 7.47
CA LYS A 316 8.36 22.69 7.68
C LYS A 316 7.56 22.39 6.40
N MET A 317 7.24 23.42 5.62
CA MET A 317 6.58 23.23 4.31
C MET A 317 7.43 22.38 3.35
N ARG A 318 8.75 22.53 3.40
CA ARG A 318 9.69 21.73 2.60
C ARG A 318 9.87 20.30 3.14
N GLU A 319 9.68 20.06 4.43
CA GLU A 319 9.60 18.70 4.96
C GLU A 319 8.41 17.93 4.37
N ASP A 320 7.28 18.61 4.17
CA ASP A 320 6.13 18.01 3.49
C ASP A 320 6.44 17.68 2.02
N GLU A 321 7.29 18.46 1.33
CA GLU A 321 7.80 18.11 -0.01
C GLU A 321 8.63 16.81 0.01
N VAL A 322 9.42 16.57 1.07
CA VAL A 322 10.14 15.30 1.26
C VAL A 322 9.15 14.15 1.46
N ALA A 323 8.08 14.36 2.22
CA ALA A 323 7.03 13.35 2.40
C ALA A 323 6.34 13.02 1.07
N GLN A 324 6.01 14.03 0.26
CA GLN A 324 5.46 13.84 -1.09
C GLN A 324 6.42 13.07 -2.01
N ALA A 325 7.72 13.40 -1.98
CA ALA A 325 8.73 12.69 -2.76
C ALA A 325 8.89 11.22 -2.31
N ARG A 326 8.75 10.93 -1.01
CA ARG A 326 8.73 9.55 -0.48
C ARG A 326 7.53 8.77 -0.99
N SER A 327 6.34 9.36 -0.93
CA SER A 327 5.13 8.72 -1.47
C SER A 327 5.23 8.48 -2.97
N ALA A 328 5.88 9.37 -3.73
CA ALA A 328 6.15 9.15 -5.15
C ALA A 328 7.08 7.93 -5.38
N VAL A 329 8.11 7.74 -4.55
CA VAL A 329 8.95 6.52 -4.59
C VAL A 329 8.12 5.27 -4.29
N GLU A 330 7.25 5.33 -3.29
CA GLU A 330 6.38 4.21 -2.91
C GLU A 330 5.40 3.84 -4.03
N GLN A 331 4.81 4.83 -4.71
CA GLN A 331 3.93 4.58 -5.86
C GLN A 331 4.64 3.81 -6.98
N VAL A 332 5.86 4.21 -7.33
CA VAL A 332 6.64 3.52 -8.38
C VAL A 332 7.13 2.14 -7.89
N GLN A 333 7.40 1.99 -6.59
CA GLN A 333 7.70 0.67 -6.00
C GLN A 333 6.50 -0.28 -6.09
N ASN A 334 5.29 0.20 -5.79
CA ASN A 334 4.07 -0.60 -5.93
C ASN A 334 3.84 -1.03 -7.38
N GLN A 335 4.15 -0.16 -8.34
CA GLN A 335 4.13 -0.52 -9.77
C GLN A 335 5.18 -1.58 -10.10
N LEU A 336 6.39 -1.50 -9.52
CA LEU A 336 7.41 -2.52 -9.70
C LEU A 336 6.95 -3.87 -9.15
N ASP A 337 6.38 -3.89 -7.94
CA ASP A 337 5.88 -5.10 -7.31
C ASP A 337 4.76 -5.75 -8.12
N GLU A 338 3.86 -4.94 -8.70
CA GLU A 338 2.82 -5.44 -9.60
C GLU A 338 3.42 -6.16 -10.82
N ILE A 339 4.41 -5.55 -11.48
CA ILE A 339 5.05 -6.16 -12.66
C ILE A 339 5.90 -7.37 -12.27
N LEU A 340 6.55 -7.38 -11.10
CA LEU A 340 7.25 -8.57 -10.60
C LEU A 340 6.30 -9.74 -10.35
N VAL A 341 5.07 -9.48 -9.88
CA VAL A 341 4.03 -10.52 -9.76
C VAL A 341 3.64 -11.03 -11.16
N ARG A 342 3.44 -10.16 -12.14
CA ARG A 342 3.18 -10.58 -13.53
C ARG A 342 4.35 -11.38 -14.12
N GLN A 343 5.58 -11.00 -13.82
CA GLN A 343 6.79 -11.73 -14.21
C GLN A 343 6.80 -13.13 -13.61
N ARG A 344 6.46 -13.28 -12.32
CA ARG A 344 6.35 -14.60 -11.68
C ARG A 344 5.24 -15.43 -12.33
N ASP A 345 4.12 -14.82 -12.67
CA ASP A 345 2.97 -15.49 -13.27
C ASP A 345 3.22 -15.91 -14.75
N THR A 346 4.36 -15.57 -15.35
CA THR A 346 4.84 -16.15 -16.63
C THR A 346 5.20 -17.63 -16.51
N ARG A 347 5.52 -18.10 -15.29
CA ARG A 347 5.82 -19.51 -15.02
C ARG A 347 4.57 -20.20 -14.52
N LEU A 348 4.03 -21.11 -15.33
CA LEU A 348 2.89 -21.92 -14.96
C LEU A 348 3.37 -23.08 -14.09
N VAL A 349 2.87 -23.14 -12.86
CA VAL A 349 3.17 -24.21 -11.90
C VAL A 349 1.96 -25.12 -11.67
N ALA A 350 2.22 -26.37 -11.30
CA ALA A 350 1.17 -27.31 -10.93
C ALA A 350 0.47 -26.89 -9.63
N THR A 351 -0.86 -26.73 -9.66
CA THR A 351 -1.66 -26.42 -8.47
C THR A 351 -1.89 -27.62 -7.56
N MET A 352 -1.73 -28.83 -8.08
CA MET A 352 -1.80 -30.08 -7.32
C MET A 352 -0.87 -31.14 -7.92
N SER A 353 -0.46 -32.11 -7.10
CA SER A 353 0.27 -33.29 -7.58
C SER A 353 -0.67 -34.23 -8.31
N GLY A 354 -0.24 -34.80 -9.44
CA GLY A 354 -1.06 -35.67 -10.25
C GLY A 354 -0.39 -36.08 -11.56
N VAL A 355 -1.19 -36.52 -12.51
CA VAL A 355 -0.75 -36.83 -13.87
C VAL A 355 -1.35 -35.81 -14.84
N VAL A 356 -0.57 -35.36 -15.82
CA VAL A 356 -1.07 -34.52 -16.91
C VAL A 356 -2.02 -35.36 -17.77
N SER A 357 -3.32 -35.08 -17.67
CA SER A 357 -4.38 -35.84 -18.34
C SER A 357 -4.62 -35.38 -19.77
N LYS A 358 -4.50 -34.07 -20.03
CA LYS A 358 -4.71 -33.46 -21.35
C LYS A 358 -3.85 -32.21 -21.48
N ARG A 359 -3.40 -31.96 -22.70
CA ARG A 359 -2.69 -30.76 -23.14
C ARG A 359 -3.56 -30.04 -24.16
N TYR A 360 -3.74 -28.75 -23.95
CA TYR A 360 -4.66 -27.94 -24.75
C TYR A 360 -3.95 -27.01 -25.74
N VAL A 361 -2.64 -26.79 -25.57
CA VAL A 361 -1.85 -25.85 -26.39
C VAL A 361 -0.50 -26.45 -26.78
N GLU A 362 0.04 -25.95 -27.89
CA GLU A 362 1.36 -26.31 -28.42
C GLU A 362 2.42 -25.24 -28.08
N GLN A 363 3.69 -25.65 -28.05
CA GLN A 363 4.79 -24.68 -27.92
C GLN A 363 4.76 -23.68 -29.09
N GLY A 364 4.87 -22.39 -28.77
CA GLY A 364 4.78 -21.31 -29.76
C GLY A 364 3.37 -20.77 -30.01
N GLU A 365 2.32 -21.36 -29.44
CA GLU A 365 0.94 -20.86 -29.51
C GLU A 365 0.75 -19.59 -28.65
N LEU A 366 -0.18 -18.73 -29.06
CA LEU A 366 -0.55 -17.53 -28.32
C LEU A 366 -1.65 -17.85 -27.32
N ILE A 367 -1.36 -17.69 -26.04
CA ILE A 367 -2.31 -17.92 -24.96
C ILE A 367 -2.92 -16.61 -24.47
N THR A 368 -4.21 -16.67 -24.16
CA THR A 368 -4.96 -15.56 -23.60
C THR A 368 -5.12 -15.69 -22.10
N SER A 369 -5.10 -14.56 -21.39
CA SER A 369 -5.22 -14.53 -19.94
C SER A 369 -6.64 -14.88 -19.47
N GLY A 370 -6.75 -15.76 -18.47
CA GLY A 370 -8.02 -16.20 -17.88
C GLY A 370 -8.54 -15.38 -16.71
N VAL A 371 -7.96 -14.21 -16.42
CA VAL A 371 -8.40 -13.32 -15.32
C VAL A 371 -9.39 -12.23 -15.75
N SER A 372 -9.78 -12.17 -17.03
CA SER A 372 -10.84 -11.24 -17.45
C SER A 372 -12.23 -11.84 -17.24
N THR A 373 -13.19 -11.03 -16.80
CA THR A 373 -14.58 -11.44 -16.53
C THR A 373 -15.34 -11.97 -17.75
N PHE A 374 -14.83 -11.74 -18.96
CA PHE A 374 -15.47 -12.11 -20.23
C PHE A 374 -14.73 -13.21 -21.00
N SER A 375 -13.50 -13.55 -20.62
CA SER A 375 -12.72 -14.62 -21.26
C SER A 375 -12.31 -15.65 -20.22
N SER A 376 -12.76 -16.88 -20.41
CA SER A 376 -12.48 -18.01 -19.52
C SER A 376 -11.01 -18.46 -19.54
N GLY A 377 -10.15 -17.77 -20.29
CA GLY A 377 -8.73 -18.05 -20.47
C GLY A 377 -8.47 -19.32 -21.25
N THR A 378 -7.37 -19.36 -21.99
CA THR A 378 -6.95 -20.58 -22.67
C THR A 378 -6.43 -21.57 -21.61
N PRO A 379 -7.08 -22.75 -21.42
CA PRO A 379 -6.49 -23.80 -20.60
C PRO A 379 -5.21 -24.28 -21.28
N VAL A 380 -4.14 -24.48 -20.51
CA VAL A 380 -2.83 -24.90 -21.04
C VAL A 380 -2.66 -26.41 -20.84
N LEU A 381 -2.87 -26.86 -19.60
CA LEU A 381 -2.75 -28.26 -19.20
C LEU A 381 -3.89 -28.65 -18.25
N GLN A 382 -4.28 -29.91 -18.25
CA GLN A 382 -5.17 -30.50 -17.27
C GLN A 382 -4.41 -31.49 -16.40
N VAL A 383 -4.39 -31.28 -15.09
CA VAL A 383 -3.80 -32.24 -14.14
C VAL A 383 -4.92 -32.99 -13.44
N ALA A 384 -4.77 -34.29 -13.31
CA ALA A 384 -5.73 -35.18 -12.65
C ALA A 384 -5.05 -36.06 -11.60
N ASP A 385 -5.73 -36.26 -10.47
CA ASP A 385 -5.33 -37.26 -9.47
C ASP A 385 -5.94 -38.61 -9.85
N LEU A 386 -5.09 -39.53 -10.34
CA LEU A 386 -5.49 -40.87 -10.76
C LEU A 386 -5.61 -41.86 -9.58
N SER A 387 -5.26 -41.46 -8.36
CA SER A 387 -5.27 -42.33 -7.18
C SER A 387 -6.69 -42.65 -6.72
N ARG A 388 -7.66 -41.79 -7.05
CA ARG A 388 -9.08 -41.97 -6.74
C ARG A 388 -9.88 -41.71 -8.01
N MET A 389 -10.54 -42.76 -8.48
CA MET A 389 -11.37 -42.71 -9.69
C MET A 389 -12.84 -42.84 -9.31
N LEU A 390 -13.68 -42.11 -10.03
CA LEU A 390 -15.14 -42.21 -9.98
C LEU A 390 -15.66 -42.66 -11.34
N ILE A 391 -16.83 -43.30 -11.34
CA ILE A 391 -17.52 -43.67 -12.56
C ILE A 391 -18.82 -42.89 -12.59
N LYS A 392 -19.01 -42.09 -13.64
CA LYS A 392 -20.29 -41.45 -13.91
C LYS A 392 -21.11 -42.39 -14.77
N ALA A 393 -22.04 -43.09 -14.13
CA ALA A 393 -23.00 -43.95 -14.80
C ALA A 393 -24.29 -43.17 -15.05
N SER A 394 -24.91 -43.39 -16.21
CA SER A 394 -26.20 -42.78 -16.55
C SER A 394 -27.28 -43.84 -16.41
N VAL A 395 -28.02 -43.80 -15.31
CA VAL A 395 -29.05 -44.81 -14.96
C VAL A 395 -30.42 -44.35 -15.44
N ASN A 396 -31.22 -45.25 -16.01
CA ASN A 396 -32.58 -44.95 -16.46
C ASN A 396 -33.54 -44.56 -15.31
N GLU A 397 -34.53 -43.72 -15.58
CA GLU A 397 -35.55 -43.24 -14.63
C GLU A 397 -36.28 -44.36 -13.87
N VAL A 398 -36.59 -45.47 -14.53
CA VAL A 398 -37.30 -46.59 -13.88
C VAL A 398 -36.42 -47.30 -12.84
N ASP A 399 -35.10 -47.32 -13.07
CA ASP A 399 -34.16 -48.04 -12.23
C ASP A 399 -33.49 -47.15 -11.18
N VAL A 400 -33.43 -45.82 -11.38
CA VAL A 400 -32.86 -44.89 -10.39
C VAL A 400 -33.62 -44.96 -9.06
N GLN A 401 -34.94 -45.20 -9.07
CA GLN A 401 -35.74 -45.34 -7.84
C GLN A 401 -35.26 -46.49 -6.95
N LYS A 402 -34.65 -47.52 -7.55
CA LYS A 402 -34.13 -48.70 -6.85
C LYS A 402 -32.70 -48.47 -6.32
N VAL A 403 -31.98 -47.48 -6.85
CA VAL A 403 -30.59 -47.21 -6.50
C VAL A 403 -30.51 -46.24 -5.32
N ARG A 404 -29.74 -46.61 -4.29
CA ARG A 404 -29.46 -45.77 -3.12
C ARG A 404 -27.96 -45.64 -2.88
N GLN A 405 -27.56 -44.58 -2.19
CA GLN A 405 -26.19 -44.39 -1.73
C GLN A 405 -25.74 -45.56 -0.85
N GLY A 406 -24.50 -46.00 -1.00
CA GLY A 406 -23.89 -47.10 -0.23
C GLY A 406 -24.10 -48.51 -0.80
N LEU A 407 -24.86 -48.67 -1.89
CA LEU A 407 -25.01 -49.97 -2.53
C LEU A 407 -23.70 -50.47 -3.16
N PRO A 408 -23.38 -51.77 -3.07
CA PRO A 408 -22.19 -52.35 -3.68
C PRO A 408 -22.37 -52.50 -5.20
N VAL A 409 -21.33 -52.14 -5.95
CA VAL A 409 -21.29 -52.19 -7.41
C VAL A 409 -20.15 -53.09 -7.86
N GLU A 410 -20.46 -54.00 -8.79
CA GLU A 410 -19.48 -54.78 -9.52
C GLU A 410 -19.17 -54.07 -10.84
N ILE A 411 -17.92 -53.66 -11.03
CA ILE A 411 -17.47 -52.86 -12.15
C ILE A 411 -16.63 -53.74 -13.07
N ARG A 412 -16.94 -53.74 -14.36
CA ARG A 412 -16.12 -54.36 -15.41
C ARG A 412 -15.75 -53.32 -16.44
N VAL A 413 -14.47 -53.21 -16.74
CA VAL A 413 -13.95 -52.25 -17.71
C VAL A 413 -13.62 -53.00 -18.99
N ASP A 414 -14.18 -52.58 -20.11
CA ASP A 414 -14.03 -53.32 -21.38
C ASP A 414 -12.56 -53.34 -21.85
N GLY A 415 -11.79 -52.31 -21.49
CA GLY A 415 -10.36 -52.19 -21.79
C GLY A 415 -9.44 -53.10 -20.97
N VAL A 416 -9.93 -53.77 -19.91
CA VAL A 416 -9.10 -54.64 -19.05
C VAL A 416 -9.72 -56.04 -18.98
N ARG A 417 -9.08 -57.01 -19.63
CA ARG A 417 -9.59 -58.39 -19.68
C ARG A 417 -9.52 -59.08 -18.32
N GLY A 418 -10.65 -59.69 -17.91
CA GLY A 418 -10.70 -60.65 -16.80
C GLY A 418 -10.72 -60.08 -15.37
N VAL A 419 -10.58 -58.76 -15.19
CA VAL A 419 -10.54 -58.14 -13.86
C VAL A 419 -11.92 -57.56 -13.49
N ARG A 420 -12.37 -57.84 -12.26
CA ARG A 420 -13.59 -57.28 -11.70
C ARG A 420 -13.24 -56.32 -10.57
N TYR A 421 -13.63 -55.07 -10.72
CA TYR A 421 -13.43 -54.06 -9.69
C TYR A 421 -14.67 -53.98 -8.79
N ARG A 422 -14.45 -53.61 -7.53
CA ARG A 422 -15.52 -53.34 -6.58
C ARG A 422 -15.62 -51.84 -6.36
N GLY A 423 -16.84 -51.35 -6.28
CA GLY A 423 -17.14 -49.97 -5.95
C GLY A 423 -18.39 -49.85 -5.11
N ILE A 424 -18.68 -48.63 -4.70
CA ILE A 424 -19.88 -48.27 -3.95
C ILE A 424 -20.54 -47.06 -4.62
N VAL A 425 -21.87 -46.98 -4.53
CA VAL A 425 -22.60 -45.80 -4.98
C VAL A 425 -22.31 -44.65 -4.00
N ASN A 426 -21.57 -43.64 -4.45
CA ASN A 426 -21.23 -42.46 -3.65
C ASN A 426 -22.36 -41.45 -3.61
N LYS A 427 -22.98 -41.19 -4.77
CA LYS A 427 -24.02 -40.18 -4.92
C LYS A 427 -24.94 -40.51 -6.07
N VAL A 428 -26.24 -40.28 -5.88
CA VAL A 428 -27.24 -40.28 -6.95
C VAL A 428 -27.66 -38.82 -7.14
N SER A 429 -27.44 -38.26 -8.33
CA SER A 429 -27.81 -36.88 -8.61
C SER A 429 -29.33 -36.72 -8.59
N PRO A 430 -29.88 -35.71 -7.89
CA PRO A 430 -31.32 -35.48 -7.85
C PRO A 430 -31.86 -34.90 -9.16
N SER A 431 -30.99 -34.32 -9.99
CA SER A 431 -31.34 -33.76 -11.30
C SER A 431 -31.13 -34.77 -12.41
N ALA A 432 -32.13 -34.89 -13.29
CA ALA A 432 -32.03 -35.71 -14.49
C ALA A 432 -31.24 -35.01 -15.60
N ILE A 433 -30.39 -35.77 -16.27
CA ILE A 433 -29.69 -35.36 -17.49
C ILE A 433 -30.65 -35.56 -18.66
N GLY A 434 -30.95 -34.49 -19.39
CA GLY A 434 -31.94 -34.47 -20.48
C GLY A 434 -33.31 -33.91 -20.08
N ALA A 435 -33.57 -33.70 -18.79
CA ALA A 435 -34.72 -32.93 -18.32
C ALA A 435 -34.34 -31.45 -18.21
N GLY A 436 -34.38 -30.73 -19.33
CA GLY A 436 -34.35 -29.26 -19.36
C GLY A 436 -32.99 -28.58 -19.56
N ASP A 437 -32.34 -28.80 -20.70
CA ASP A 437 -31.46 -27.77 -21.27
C ASP A 437 -32.28 -26.90 -22.23
N PRO A 438 -32.61 -25.63 -21.90
CA PRO A 438 -33.31 -24.73 -22.81
C PRO A 438 -32.42 -24.19 -23.95
N SER A 439 -31.11 -24.47 -23.95
CA SER A 439 -30.13 -23.84 -24.83
C SER A 439 -29.46 -24.78 -25.84
N GLY A 440 -29.81 -26.07 -25.84
CA GLY A 440 -29.29 -27.04 -26.80
C GLY A 440 -30.11 -27.10 -28.09
N GLN A 441 -29.66 -26.40 -29.14
CA GLN A 441 -30.11 -26.61 -30.51
C GLN A 441 -29.63 -28.00 -30.98
N GLY A 442 -30.41 -29.04 -30.69
CA GLY A 442 -30.03 -30.42 -30.97
C GLY A 442 -31.14 -31.43 -30.67
N GLN A 443 -31.98 -31.67 -31.67
CA GLN A 443 -32.72 -32.92 -31.89
C GLN A 443 -33.67 -33.39 -30.77
N ARG A 444 -34.88 -32.82 -30.74
CA ARG A 444 -36.07 -33.48 -30.18
C ARG A 444 -36.41 -34.71 -31.03
N GLY A 445 -35.78 -35.84 -30.72
CA GLY A 445 -36.26 -37.16 -31.16
C GLY A 445 -37.30 -37.66 -30.16
N GLU A 446 -38.46 -38.11 -30.65
CA GLU A 446 -39.41 -38.89 -29.86
C GLU A 446 -38.66 -40.09 -29.24
N GLY A 447 -38.57 -40.13 -27.91
CA GLY A 447 -37.83 -41.16 -27.18
C GLY A 447 -36.67 -40.67 -26.30
N ALA A 448 -36.66 -39.41 -25.86
CA ALA A 448 -35.71 -38.94 -24.86
C ALA A 448 -35.92 -39.67 -23.51
N VAL A 449 -35.23 -40.79 -23.33
CA VAL A 449 -35.22 -41.55 -22.07
C VAL A 449 -34.52 -40.71 -21.00
N ILE A 450 -35.25 -40.36 -19.95
CA ILE A 450 -34.72 -39.60 -18.80
C ILE A 450 -33.66 -40.44 -18.09
N ARG A 451 -32.48 -39.86 -17.87
CA ARG A 451 -31.36 -40.52 -17.20
C ARG A 451 -30.88 -39.72 -16.01
N PHE A 452 -30.46 -40.41 -14.96
CA PHE A 452 -29.90 -39.80 -13.76
C PHE A 452 -28.42 -40.16 -13.67
N ALA A 453 -27.59 -39.15 -13.39
CA ALA A 453 -26.17 -39.38 -13.13
C ALA A 453 -26.00 -40.03 -11.75
N VAL A 454 -25.36 -41.19 -11.73
CA VAL A 454 -24.94 -41.89 -10.52
C VAL A 454 -23.42 -41.92 -10.47
N GLU A 455 -22.86 -41.39 -9.39
CA GLU A 455 -21.44 -41.40 -9.12
C GLU A 455 -21.08 -42.65 -8.31
N ILE A 456 -20.26 -43.50 -8.88
CA ILE A 456 -19.78 -44.74 -8.27
C ILE A 456 -18.31 -44.57 -7.93
N GLY A 457 -17.97 -44.66 -6.64
CA GLY A 457 -16.59 -44.63 -6.18
C GLY A 457 -15.94 -46.01 -6.30
N MET A 458 -14.75 -46.07 -6.90
CA MET A 458 -13.99 -47.32 -6.97
C MET A 458 -13.05 -47.46 -5.77
N THR A 459 -13.04 -48.63 -5.13
CA THR A 459 -12.29 -48.85 -3.89
C THR A 459 -10.79 -49.08 -4.13
N ASN A 460 -10.43 -49.76 -5.23
CA ASN A 460 -9.04 -50.01 -5.63
C ASN A 460 -8.85 -49.74 -7.14
N PRO A 461 -8.57 -48.50 -7.55
CA PRO A 461 -8.11 -48.20 -8.90
C PRO A 461 -6.77 -48.88 -9.19
N ASP A 462 -6.67 -49.57 -10.33
CA ASP A 462 -5.41 -50.04 -10.90
C ASP A 462 -4.79 -48.92 -11.78
N HIS A 463 -3.47 -48.79 -11.81
CA HIS A 463 -2.74 -47.85 -12.66
C HIS A 463 -3.01 -48.05 -14.17
N ARG A 464 -3.51 -49.22 -14.56
CA ARG A 464 -3.92 -49.50 -15.95
C ARG A 464 -5.20 -48.77 -16.37
N LEU A 465 -5.97 -48.25 -15.42
CA LEU A 465 -7.22 -47.55 -15.71
C LEU A 465 -6.90 -46.11 -16.14
N ARG A 466 -7.35 -45.75 -17.34
CA ARG A 466 -7.20 -44.39 -17.87
C ARG A 466 -8.55 -43.65 -17.78
N PRO A 467 -8.53 -42.34 -17.46
CA PRO A 467 -9.71 -41.49 -17.59
C PRO A 467 -10.33 -41.62 -18.99
N GLY A 468 -11.66 -41.68 -19.06
CA GLY A 468 -12.41 -41.81 -20.32
C GLY A 468 -12.76 -43.25 -20.72
N MET A 469 -12.23 -44.28 -20.04
CA MET A 469 -12.63 -45.67 -20.29
C MET A 469 -14.10 -45.91 -19.95
N SER A 470 -14.79 -46.71 -20.76
CA SER A 470 -16.15 -47.17 -20.46
C SER A 470 -16.13 -48.36 -19.50
N ALA A 471 -17.01 -48.31 -18.52
CA ALA A 471 -17.19 -49.35 -17.52
C ALA A 471 -18.64 -49.81 -17.47
N ARG A 472 -18.85 -51.12 -17.53
CA ARG A 472 -20.14 -51.77 -17.24
C ARG A 472 -20.27 -51.94 -15.73
N ASN A 473 -21.25 -51.27 -15.16
CA ASN A 473 -21.51 -51.22 -13.74
C ASN A 473 -22.75 -52.06 -13.42
N SER A 474 -22.59 -53.09 -12.61
CA SER A 474 -23.69 -53.91 -12.10
C SER A 474 -23.95 -53.52 -10.64
N ILE A 475 -24.94 -52.65 -10.42
CA ILE A 475 -25.34 -52.17 -9.10
C ILE A 475 -26.22 -53.25 -8.47
N ILE A 476 -25.81 -53.77 -7.31
CA ILE A 476 -26.57 -54.78 -6.58
C ILE A 476 -27.55 -54.06 -5.67
N VAL A 477 -28.81 -53.98 -6.09
CA VAL A 477 -29.90 -53.28 -5.36
C VAL A 477 -30.32 -54.05 -4.13
N SER A 478 -30.50 -55.36 -4.27
CA SER A 478 -30.92 -56.24 -3.19
C SER A 478 -30.41 -57.65 -3.46
N ARG A 479 -29.98 -58.32 -2.39
CA ARG A 479 -29.43 -59.68 -2.43
C ARG A 479 -30.04 -60.49 -1.29
N ARG A 480 -30.69 -61.60 -1.62
CA ARG A 480 -31.12 -62.63 -0.66
C ARG A 480 -30.33 -63.90 -0.90
N ARG A 481 -29.75 -64.45 0.16
CA ARG A 481 -28.90 -65.64 0.11
C ARG A 481 -29.66 -66.86 0.58
N ASN A 482 -29.39 -68.02 -0.03
CA ASN A 482 -29.93 -69.32 0.36
C ASN A 482 -31.47 -69.38 0.43
N VAL A 483 -32.14 -68.78 -0.56
CA VAL A 483 -33.60 -68.80 -0.69
C VAL A 483 -34.03 -69.83 -1.72
N LEU A 484 -35.27 -70.35 -1.59
CA LEU A 484 -35.90 -71.14 -2.64
C LEU A 484 -36.00 -70.24 -3.87
N ARG A 485 -35.38 -70.65 -4.96
CA ARG A 485 -35.39 -69.88 -6.20
C ARG A 485 -35.90 -70.74 -7.34
N LEU A 486 -36.55 -70.06 -8.28
CA LEU A 486 -36.99 -70.66 -9.52
C LEU A 486 -36.58 -69.73 -10.67
N PRO A 487 -36.16 -70.26 -11.84
CA PRO A 487 -35.96 -69.46 -13.03
C PRO A 487 -37.15 -68.54 -13.31
N ALA A 488 -36.88 -67.27 -13.62
CA ALA A 488 -37.92 -66.24 -13.74
C ALA A 488 -38.94 -66.55 -14.85
N ASP A 489 -38.52 -67.28 -15.88
CA ASP A 489 -39.35 -67.74 -16.99
C ASP A 489 -40.41 -68.77 -16.58
N ALA A 490 -40.18 -69.55 -15.52
CA ALA A 490 -41.10 -70.59 -15.06
C ALA A 490 -42.29 -70.06 -14.22
N VAL A 491 -42.33 -68.77 -13.90
CA VAL A 491 -43.40 -68.14 -13.11
C VAL A 491 -44.28 -67.27 -14.01
N GLU A 492 -45.58 -67.53 -14.01
CA GLU A 492 -46.57 -66.74 -14.75
C GLU A 492 -47.28 -65.77 -13.81
N GLY A 493 -47.25 -64.46 -14.12
CA GLY A 493 -47.99 -63.41 -13.41
C GLY A 493 -47.12 -62.25 -12.90
N ASP A 494 -47.70 -61.04 -12.86
CA ASP A 494 -47.05 -59.83 -12.36
C ASP A 494 -47.45 -59.52 -10.91
N GLY A 495 -46.46 -59.38 -10.03
CA GLY A 495 -46.66 -59.01 -8.61
C GLY A 495 -46.29 -60.10 -7.57
N ALA A 496 -46.79 -59.96 -6.33
CA ALA A 496 -46.44 -60.84 -5.22
C ALA A 496 -47.06 -62.26 -5.32
N ASN A 497 -48.11 -62.42 -6.12
CA ASN A 497 -48.78 -63.69 -6.35
C ASN A 497 -48.45 -64.19 -7.76
N GLY A 498 -47.77 -65.32 -7.87
CA GLY A 498 -47.46 -65.98 -9.14
C GLY A 498 -48.20 -67.31 -9.26
N VAL A 499 -48.33 -67.81 -10.49
CA VAL A 499 -48.80 -69.17 -10.75
C VAL A 499 -47.67 -69.94 -11.40
N VAL A 500 -47.38 -71.13 -10.88
CA VAL A 500 -46.38 -72.04 -11.41
C VAL A 500 -47.07 -73.35 -11.78
N GLN A 501 -46.64 -73.98 -12.88
CA GLN A 501 -47.11 -75.30 -13.27
C GLN A 501 -46.14 -76.36 -12.73
N LEU A 502 -46.52 -77.00 -11.62
CA LEU A 502 -45.81 -78.13 -11.03
C LEU A 502 -45.94 -79.35 -11.94
N ALA A 503 -44.81 -79.97 -12.27
CA ALA A 503 -44.72 -81.14 -13.11
C ALA A 503 -44.63 -82.41 -12.25
N HIS A 504 -45.71 -83.19 -12.18
CA HIS A 504 -45.68 -84.53 -11.59
C HIS A 504 -45.20 -85.51 -12.66
N VAL A 505 -44.03 -86.10 -12.42
CA VAL A 505 -43.38 -87.03 -13.36
C VAL A 505 -43.66 -88.46 -12.90
N THR A 506 -44.50 -89.18 -13.63
CA THR A 506 -44.78 -90.61 -13.40
C THR A 506 -44.05 -91.43 -14.45
N LYS A 507 -43.20 -92.37 -14.02
CA LYS A 507 -42.44 -93.26 -14.91
C LYS A 507 -43.08 -94.65 -14.87
N LYS A 508 -43.72 -95.06 -15.98
CA LYS A 508 -44.27 -96.41 -16.15
C LYS A 508 -43.96 -96.89 -17.57
N ASP A 509 -43.35 -98.06 -17.71
CA ASP A 509 -42.98 -98.71 -18.98
C ASP A 509 -42.24 -97.82 -19.98
N ASP A 510 -41.02 -97.38 -19.63
CA ASP A 510 -40.10 -96.59 -20.48
C ASP A 510 -40.68 -95.31 -21.12
N LYS A 511 -41.86 -94.88 -20.64
CA LYS A 511 -42.55 -93.66 -21.05
C LYS A 511 -42.74 -92.76 -19.84
N THR A 512 -42.09 -91.61 -19.88
CA THR A 512 -42.22 -90.56 -18.87
C THR A 512 -43.45 -89.73 -19.20
N SER A 513 -44.54 -89.85 -18.42
CA SER A 513 -45.69 -88.96 -18.54
C SER A 513 -45.57 -87.83 -17.53
N VAL A 514 -45.67 -86.58 -18.00
CA VAL A 514 -45.63 -85.39 -17.14
C VAL A 514 -47.02 -84.75 -17.10
N GLN A 515 -47.63 -84.72 -15.92
CA GLN A 515 -48.87 -83.96 -15.68
C GLN A 515 -48.55 -82.63 -15.01
N TYR A 516 -49.19 -81.55 -15.46
CA TYR A 516 -48.95 -80.20 -14.96
C TYR A 516 -50.11 -79.73 -14.08
N THR A 517 -49.84 -79.44 -12.81
CA THR A 517 -50.80 -78.87 -11.86
C THR A 517 -50.49 -77.39 -11.66
N ARG A 518 -51.51 -76.53 -11.76
CA ARG A 518 -51.35 -75.08 -11.49
C ARG A 518 -51.36 -74.85 -9.98
N THR A 519 -50.24 -74.39 -9.44
CA THR A 519 -50.07 -74.05 -8.03
C THR A 519 -49.86 -72.56 -7.88
N ARG A 520 -50.59 -71.96 -6.95
CA ARG A 520 -50.42 -70.55 -6.59
C ARG A 520 -49.24 -70.43 -5.63
N ILE A 521 -48.30 -69.56 -5.98
CA ILE A 521 -47.10 -69.30 -5.20
C ILE A 521 -47.06 -67.84 -4.75
N THR A 522 -46.38 -67.59 -3.64
CA THR A 522 -46.04 -66.24 -3.21
C THR A 522 -44.59 -65.97 -3.59
N ALA A 523 -44.40 -65.08 -4.56
CA ALA A 523 -43.10 -64.65 -5.03
C ALA A 523 -42.56 -63.53 -4.13
N GLY A 524 -41.28 -63.66 -3.76
CA GLY A 524 -40.53 -62.65 -3.02
C GLY A 524 -39.75 -61.74 -3.96
N LEU A 525 -38.45 -61.62 -3.73
CA LEU A 525 -37.53 -60.86 -4.57
C LEU A 525 -37.49 -61.42 -5.99
N ARG A 526 -37.87 -60.60 -6.99
CA ARG A 526 -37.76 -60.94 -8.41
C ARG A 526 -36.44 -60.42 -8.98
N GLY A 527 -35.47 -61.31 -9.19
CA GLY A 527 -34.25 -61.01 -9.94
C GLY A 527 -34.45 -61.21 -11.44
N ASP A 528 -33.43 -60.86 -12.22
CA ASP A 528 -33.46 -60.95 -13.69
C ASP A 528 -33.49 -62.40 -14.21
N SER A 529 -32.72 -63.29 -13.58
CA SER A 529 -32.66 -64.71 -13.97
C SER A 529 -33.47 -65.64 -13.07
N PHE A 530 -33.68 -65.26 -11.80
CA PHE A 530 -34.32 -66.11 -10.79
C PHE A 530 -35.26 -65.28 -9.91
N ILE A 531 -36.36 -65.89 -9.51
CA ILE A 531 -37.35 -65.34 -8.59
C ILE A 531 -37.29 -66.13 -7.28
N GLU A 532 -37.31 -65.43 -6.16
CA GLU A 532 -37.45 -66.03 -4.83
C GLU A 532 -38.88 -66.53 -4.61
N ILE A 533 -39.02 -67.74 -4.08
CA ILE A 533 -40.29 -68.34 -3.68
C ILE A 533 -40.38 -68.33 -2.15
N VAL A 534 -41.35 -67.60 -1.61
CA VAL A 534 -41.55 -67.50 -0.15
C VAL A 534 -42.49 -68.61 0.33
N ARG A 535 -43.52 -68.95 -0.45
CA ARG A 535 -44.50 -70.00 -0.13
C ARG A 535 -45.04 -70.67 -1.39
N GLY A 536 -45.37 -71.96 -1.27
CA GLY A 536 -46.11 -72.73 -2.27
C GLY A 536 -45.31 -73.76 -3.06
N LEU A 537 -43.99 -73.88 -2.83
CA LEU A 537 -43.12 -74.89 -3.46
C LEU A 537 -42.06 -75.38 -2.47
N GLU A 538 -41.59 -76.61 -2.66
CA GLU A 538 -40.52 -77.24 -1.87
C GLU A 538 -39.23 -77.43 -2.68
N VAL A 539 -38.12 -77.74 -2.00
CA VAL A 539 -36.83 -78.01 -2.65
C VAL A 539 -36.96 -79.28 -3.48
N GLY A 540 -36.62 -79.23 -4.77
CA GLY A 540 -36.65 -80.37 -5.69
C GLY A 540 -37.90 -80.47 -6.55
N ASP A 541 -38.91 -79.61 -6.31
CA ASP A 541 -40.10 -79.52 -7.16
C ASP A 541 -39.71 -79.19 -8.61
N LYS A 542 -40.26 -79.95 -9.55
CA LYS A 542 -40.05 -79.74 -10.99
C LYS A 542 -41.19 -78.89 -11.53
N THR A 543 -40.85 -77.86 -12.27
CA THR A 543 -41.81 -76.93 -12.85
C THR A 543 -41.63 -76.85 -14.35
N LYS A 544 -42.72 -76.50 -15.04
CA LYS A 544 -42.66 -76.24 -16.48
C LYS A 544 -41.88 -74.95 -16.72
N PRO A 545 -40.80 -74.94 -17.52
CA PRO A 545 -40.15 -73.71 -17.91
C PRO A 545 -41.11 -72.88 -18.77
N GLY A 546 -40.97 -71.56 -18.70
CA GLY A 546 -41.73 -70.64 -19.53
C GLY A 546 -41.51 -70.89 -21.01
N VAL A 547 -42.51 -70.55 -21.81
CA VAL A 547 -42.34 -70.50 -23.26
C VAL A 547 -41.38 -69.36 -23.57
N PHE A 548 -40.17 -69.68 -24.01
CA PHE A 548 -39.16 -68.69 -24.41
C PHE A 548 -39.72 -67.75 -25.48
N LYS A 549 -40.04 -66.51 -25.09
CA LYS A 549 -40.51 -65.42 -25.96
C LYS A 549 -39.34 -64.56 -26.47
N GLY A 550 -38.17 -65.14 -26.73
CA GLY A 550 -37.11 -64.43 -27.43
C GLY A 550 -37.37 -64.40 -28.95
N PRO A 551 -36.74 -63.49 -29.71
CA PRO A 551 -36.78 -63.53 -31.17
C PRO A 551 -36.31 -64.91 -31.64
N LYS A 552 -37.01 -65.51 -32.63
CA LYS A 552 -36.62 -66.79 -33.23
C LYS A 552 -35.15 -66.70 -33.66
N ARG A 553 -34.26 -67.47 -33.03
CA ARG A 553 -32.87 -67.59 -33.50
C ARG A 553 -32.94 -68.13 -34.93
N LYS A 554 -32.51 -67.33 -35.92
CA LYS A 554 -32.15 -67.90 -37.22
C LYS A 554 -31.06 -68.94 -36.94
N ALA A 555 -31.27 -70.17 -37.39
CA ALA A 555 -30.20 -71.15 -37.44
C ALA A 555 -29.07 -70.52 -38.26
N ILE A 556 -27.95 -70.23 -37.62
CA ILE A 556 -26.72 -69.92 -38.33
C ILE A 556 -26.26 -71.28 -38.85
N GLU A 557 -26.47 -71.53 -40.14
CA GLU A 557 -25.71 -72.55 -40.84
C GLU A 557 -24.25 -72.09 -40.80
N LEU A 558 -23.47 -72.70 -39.91
CA LEU A 558 -22.02 -72.68 -40.04
C LEU A 558 -21.68 -73.48 -41.29
N ARG A 559 -21.52 -72.81 -42.42
CA ARG A 559 -20.72 -73.35 -43.52
C ARG A 559 -19.27 -73.31 -43.06
N PHE A 560 -18.73 -74.48 -42.77
CA PHE A 560 -17.28 -74.66 -42.83
C PHE A 560 -16.94 -74.74 -44.33
N GLU A 561 -16.23 -73.72 -44.83
CA GLU A 561 -15.34 -73.88 -45.97
C GLU A 561 -13.91 -74.04 -45.44
#